data_AF-A0A439KQY9-F1
#
_entry.id   AF-A0A439KQY9-F1
#
_cell.length_a   1.000
_cell.length_b   1.000
_cell.length_c   1.000
_cell.angle_alpha   90.00
_cell.angle_beta   90.00
_cell.angle_gamma   90.00
#
_symmetry.space_group_name_H-M   'P 1'
#
loop_
_entity.id
_entity.type
_entity.pdbx_description
1 polymer ?
#
loop_
_entity_poly.entity_id
_entity_poly.type
_entity_poly.pdbx_seq_one_letter_code
_entity_poly.pdbx_strand_id
1 'polypeptide(L)'
;YEGKQGLSYFAGIAAETVGSTGICMHLLTMPPRARAKAHMHESHETAIYVLSGEVHTWYGDRLEQQIVVKAGDLFYIPAGVPHLPANLSDSSASAVIARTDPNEQESVVLLPELDGLVA
;
A
#
# COMPACT_ATOMS: atom_id res chain seq x y z
N TYR A 1 -2.40 6.68 -11.62
CA TYR A 1 -3.28 7.60 -10.90
C TYR A 1 -2.65 7.98 -9.57
N GLU A 2 -3.11 9.06 -8.95
CA GLU A 2 -2.69 9.47 -7.60
C GLU A 2 -3.58 8.79 -6.55
N GLY A 3 -2.98 7.99 -5.67
CA GLY A 3 -3.70 7.33 -4.58
C GLY A 3 -4.03 8.30 -3.45
N LYS A 4 -5.15 8.08 -2.73
CA LYS A 4 -5.56 8.89 -1.57
C LYS A 4 -4.49 8.95 -0.48
N GLN A 5 -3.71 7.87 -0.37
CA GLN A 5 -2.60 7.65 0.55
C GLN A 5 -1.31 8.39 0.15
N GLY A 6 -1.30 9.12 -0.97
CA GLY A 6 -0.19 10.02 -1.35
C GLY A 6 0.94 9.37 -2.15
N LEU A 7 0.68 8.22 -2.77
CA LEU A 7 1.61 7.55 -3.67
C LEU A 7 0.99 7.46 -5.08
N SER A 8 1.85 7.48 -6.10
CA SER A 8 1.43 7.27 -7.49
C SER A 8 1.40 5.77 -7.81
N TYR A 9 0.31 5.34 -8.44
CA TYR A 9 0.10 3.95 -8.85
C TYR A 9 -0.09 3.87 -10.36
N PHE A 10 0.36 2.77 -10.97
CA PHE A 10 -0.12 2.39 -12.29
C PHE A 10 -1.26 1.39 -12.14
N ALA A 11 -2.48 1.78 -12.54
CA ALA A 11 -3.61 0.87 -12.63
C ALA A 11 -3.39 -0.07 -13.83
N GLY A 12 -3.11 -1.35 -13.55
CA GLY A 12 -3.05 -2.39 -14.58
C GLY A 12 -4.42 -3.05 -14.76
N ILE A 13 -4.81 -3.86 -13.77
CA ILE A 13 -6.07 -4.59 -13.74
C ILE A 13 -7.00 -3.89 -12.75
N ALA A 14 -8.14 -3.40 -13.22
CA ALA A 14 -9.20 -2.81 -12.40
C ALA A 14 -10.53 -2.86 -13.17
N ALA A 15 -11.65 -2.59 -12.48
CA ALA A 15 -12.96 -2.46 -13.09
C ALA A 15 -12.94 -1.42 -14.22
N GLU A 16 -12.27 -0.30 -13.98
CA GLU A 16 -12.18 0.85 -14.88
C GLU A 16 -11.30 0.57 -16.10
N THR A 17 -10.32 -0.33 -16.00
CA THR A 17 -9.40 -0.62 -17.11
C THR A 17 -9.80 -1.83 -17.93
N VAL A 18 -10.27 -2.90 -17.29
CA VAL A 18 -10.54 -4.20 -17.95
C VAL A 18 -11.86 -4.85 -17.53
N GLY A 19 -12.67 -4.17 -16.72
CA GLY A 19 -13.97 -4.70 -16.26
C GLY A 19 -13.85 -5.85 -15.28
N SER A 20 -12.77 -5.92 -14.48
CA SER A 20 -12.66 -6.91 -13.41
C SER A 20 -13.76 -6.69 -12.35
N THR A 21 -14.21 -7.78 -11.72
CA THR A 21 -15.35 -7.75 -10.78
C THR A 21 -14.99 -8.12 -9.35
N GLY A 22 -13.83 -8.72 -9.13
CA GLY A 22 -13.43 -9.20 -7.80
C GLY A 22 -11.99 -8.89 -7.41
N ILE A 23 -11.18 -8.35 -8.33
CA ILE A 23 -9.79 -8.01 -8.04
C ILE A 23 -9.34 -6.75 -8.78
N CYS A 24 -8.38 -6.05 -8.20
CA CYS A 24 -7.51 -5.13 -8.90
C CYS A 24 -6.04 -5.53 -8.71
N MET A 25 -5.19 -5.09 -9.64
CA MET A 25 -3.74 -5.18 -9.53
C MET A 25 -3.06 -3.89 -9.99
N HIS A 26 -2.08 -3.46 -9.20
CA HIS A 26 -1.35 -2.23 -9.39
C HIS A 26 0.16 -2.47 -9.38
N LEU A 27 0.87 -1.67 -10.16
CA LEU A 27 2.30 -1.50 -9.97
C LEU A 27 2.52 -0.23 -9.15
N LEU A 28 3.16 -0.38 -8.00
CA LEU A 28 3.59 0.73 -7.16
C LEU A 28 5.10 0.92 -7.32
N THR A 29 5.50 2.18 -7.55
CA THR A 29 6.90 2.62 -7.40
C THR A 29 6.94 3.67 -6.30
N MET A 30 7.60 3.37 -5.19
CA MET A 30 7.84 4.33 -4.12
C MET A 30 9.16 5.07 -4.38
N PRO A 31 9.13 6.39 -4.59
CA PRO A 31 10.36 7.19 -4.70
C PRO A 31 11.24 7.06 -3.44
N PRO A 32 12.54 7.40 -3.54
CA PRO A 32 13.39 7.57 -2.37
C PRO A 32 12.73 8.48 -1.33
N ARG A 33 12.83 8.12 -0.05
CA ARG A 33 12.31 8.90 1.08
C ARG A 33 10.79 9.14 1.05
N ALA A 34 10.04 8.47 0.17
CA ALA A 34 8.60 8.61 0.08
C ALA A 34 7.89 7.91 1.25
N ARG A 35 6.84 8.55 1.75
CA ARG A 35 6.04 8.09 2.89
C ARG A 35 4.56 8.24 2.55
N ALA A 36 3.79 7.18 2.70
CA ALA A 36 2.34 7.25 2.59
C ALA A 36 1.72 7.89 3.84
N LYS A 37 0.49 8.38 3.73
CA LYS A 37 -0.34 8.70 4.89
C LYS A 37 -0.79 7.42 5.59
N ALA A 38 -0.95 7.46 6.90
CA ALA A 38 -1.59 6.37 7.64
C ALA A 38 -2.99 6.10 7.08
N HIS A 39 -3.29 4.83 6.81
CA HIS A 39 -4.57 4.43 6.25
C HIS A 39 -4.92 2.99 6.59
N MET A 40 -6.16 2.63 6.31
CA MET A 40 -6.62 1.25 6.26
C MET A 40 -7.52 1.02 5.04
N HIS A 41 -7.75 -0.24 4.73
CA HIS A 41 -8.68 -0.69 3.69
C HIS A 41 -9.90 -1.30 4.36
N GLU A 42 -11.05 -0.62 4.35
CA GLU A 42 -12.21 -1.04 5.17
C GLU A 42 -12.79 -2.39 4.72
N SER A 43 -12.81 -2.65 3.41
CA SER A 43 -13.56 -3.78 2.85
C SER A 43 -12.75 -4.72 1.97
N HIS A 44 -11.42 -4.61 1.95
CA HIS A 44 -10.60 -5.50 1.13
C HIS A 44 -9.25 -5.84 1.75
N GLU A 45 -8.75 -6.99 1.35
CA GLU A 45 -7.45 -7.50 1.72
C GLU A 45 -6.41 -7.08 0.67
N THR A 46 -5.17 -6.89 1.09
CA THR A 46 -4.06 -6.54 0.20
C THR A 46 -2.97 -7.60 0.24
N ALA A 47 -2.59 -8.11 -0.94
CA ALA A 47 -1.43 -8.95 -1.14
C ALA A 47 -0.38 -8.19 -1.96
N ILE A 48 0.88 -8.28 -1.55
CA ILE A 48 1.99 -7.50 -2.12
C ILE A 48 3.14 -8.46 -2.43
N TYR A 49 3.72 -8.33 -3.62
CA TYR A 49 5.00 -8.93 -3.96
C TYR A 49 6.01 -7.83 -4.28
N VAL A 50 7.09 -7.77 -3.50
CA VAL A 50 8.10 -6.72 -3.68
C VAL A 50 9.06 -7.10 -4.79
N LEU A 51 9.15 -6.24 -5.80
CA LEU A 51 9.98 -6.43 -6.99
C LEU A 51 11.42 -5.95 -6.75
N SER A 52 11.57 -4.79 -6.09
CA SER A 52 12.87 -4.17 -5.84
C SER A 52 12.85 -3.27 -4.60
N GLY A 53 14.02 -3.07 -4.01
CA GLY A 53 14.19 -2.21 -2.83
C GLY A 53 13.61 -2.81 -1.55
N GLU A 54 13.38 -1.94 -0.57
CA GLU A 54 12.77 -2.29 0.72
C GLU A 54 11.80 -1.18 1.17
N VAL A 55 10.78 -1.58 1.93
CA VAL A 55 9.74 -0.70 2.46
C VAL A 55 9.55 -1.03 3.93
N HIS A 56 9.69 -0.01 4.78
CA HIS A 56 9.31 -0.11 6.18
C HIS A 56 7.80 0.10 6.30
N THR A 57 7.12 -0.83 6.93
CA THR A 57 5.68 -0.75 7.13
C THR A 57 5.38 -0.82 8.62
N TRP A 58 4.75 0.23 9.14
CA TRP A 58 4.18 0.22 10.48
C TRP A 58 2.72 -0.22 10.40
N TYR A 59 2.26 -0.96 11.41
CA TYR A 59 0.90 -1.50 11.45
C TYR A 59 0.43 -1.74 12.88
N GLY A 60 -0.87 -2.01 13.04
CA GLY A 60 -1.55 -2.12 14.33
C GLY A 60 -2.40 -0.88 14.61
N ASP A 61 -3.29 -0.96 15.60
CA ASP A 61 -4.30 0.08 15.89
C ASP A 61 -3.68 1.48 16.08
N ARG A 62 -2.40 1.54 16.49
CA ARG A 62 -1.63 2.76 16.72
C ARG A 62 -0.29 2.76 16.00
N LEU A 63 -0.14 1.97 14.93
CA LEU A 63 1.11 1.82 14.18
C LEU A 63 2.29 1.36 15.04
N GLU A 64 2.01 0.58 16.10
CA GLU A 64 2.97 0.18 17.12
C GLU A 64 3.87 -1.00 16.73
N GLN A 65 3.50 -1.74 15.69
CA GLN A 65 4.31 -2.82 15.13
C GLN A 65 5.04 -2.33 13.88
N GLN A 66 6.20 -2.91 13.59
CA GLN A 66 6.96 -2.58 12.38
C GLN A 66 7.51 -3.83 11.72
N ILE A 67 7.46 -3.85 10.39
CA ILE A 67 8.13 -4.84 9.56
C ILE A 67 8.88 -4.15 8.42
N VAL A 68 9.99 -4.75 7.97
CA VAL A 68 10.67 -4.36 6.74
C VAL A 68 10.41 -5.44 5.70
N VAL A 69 9.85 -5.03 4.56
CA VAL A 69 9.53 -5.91 3.44
C VAL A 69 10.45 -5.56 2.28
N LYS A 70 11.12 -6.55 1.69
CA LYS A 70 12.16 -6.34 0.66
C LYS A 70 11.93 -7.21 -0.57
N ALA A 71 12.70 -6.95 -1.62
CA ALA A 71 12.64 -7.68 -2.88
C ALA A 71 12.58 -9.21 -2.68
N GLY A 72 11.58 -9.85 -3.29
CA GLY A 72 11.30 -11.29 -3.18
C GLY A 72 10.30 -11.66 -2.09
N ASP A 73 9.96 -10.75 -1.17
CA ASP A 73 9.00 -11.03 -0.11
C ASP A 73 7.55 -10.97 -0.63
N LEU A 74 6.72 -11.85 -0.08
CA LEU A 74 5.26 -11.78 -0.13
C LEU A 74 4.76 -11.18 1.18
N PHE A 75 3.93 -10.14 1.10
CA PHE A 75 3.39 -9.44 2.25
C PHE A 75 1.88 -9.32 2.14
N TYR A 76 1.18 -9.54 3.25
CA TYR A 76 -0.27 -9.58 3.32
C TYR A 76 -0.76 -8.64 4.42
N ILE A 77 -1.78 -7.85 4.09
CA ILE A 77 -2.45 -6.92 4.99
C ILE A 77 -3.94 -7.27 4.98
N PRO A 78 -4.49 -7.74 6.10
CA PRO A 78 -5.93 -7.95 6.24
C PRO A 78 -6.73 -6.65 6.08
N ALA A 79 -8.00 -6.78 5.70
CA ALA A 79 -8.95 -5.66 5.76
C ALA A 79 -9.04 -5.08 7.18
N GLY A 80 -9.20 -3.77 7.27
CA GLY A 80 -9.37 -3.03 8.52
C GLY A 80 -8.11 -2.82 9.35
N VAL A 81 -6.93 -3.25 8.89
CA VAL A 81 -5.67 -3.06 9.63
C VAL A 81 -5.07 -1.68 9.30
N PRO A 82 -4.92 -0.77 10.27
CA PRO A 82 -4.18 0.48 10.07
C PRO A 82 -2.72 0.19 9.75
N HIS A 83 -2.20 0.86 8.73
CA HIS A 83 -0.81 0.72 8.33
C HIS A 83 -0.25 1.98 7.65
N LEU A 84 1.07 2.06 7.60
CA LEU A 84 1.81 3.16 7.00
C LEU A 84 3.10 2.63 6.36
N PRO A 85 3.18 2.52 5.02
CA PRO A 85 4.42 2.19 4.33
C PRO A 85 5.28 3.45 4.08
N ALA A 86 6.58 3.31 4.27
CA ALA A 86 7.58 4.30 3.91
C ALA A 86 8.82 3.66 3.30
N ASN A 87 9.32 4.27 2.23
CA ASN A 87 10.63 3.98 1.69
C ASN A 87 11.64 4.89 2.39
N LEU A 88 12.41 4.35 3.33
CA LEU A 88 13.43 5.10 4.07
C LEU A 88 14.77 5.16 3.32
N SER A 89 14.91 4.47 2.21
CA SER A 89 16.16 4.41 1.45
C SER A 89 16.31 5.61 0.49
N ASP A 90 17.54 5.75 -0.05
CA ASP A 90 17.88 6.74 -1.08
C ASP A 90 17.64 6.24 -2.51
N SER A 91 17.16 5.00 -2.66
CA SER A 91 16.77 4.40 -3.94
C SER A 91 15.26 4.14 -3.99
N SER A 92 14.70 3.89 -5.18
CA SER A 92 13.28 3.56 -5.29
C SER A 92 13.01 2.10 -4.91
N ALA A 93 11.83 1.87 -4.34
CA ALA A 93 11.27 0.54 -4.14
C ALA A 93 10.09 0.32 -5.12
N SER A 94 9.85 -0.91 -5.54
CA SER A 94 8.71 -1.24 -6.39
C SER A 94 8.05 -2.55 -5.99
N ALA A 95 6.74 -2.65 -6.21
CA ALA A 95 5.95 -3.81 -5.85
C ALA A 95 4.73 -3.99 -6.75
N VAL A 96 4.31 -5.25 -6.91
CA VAL A 96 2.98 -5.59 -7.43
C VAL A 96 2.03 -5.71 -6.25
N ILE A 97 0.88 -5.06 -6.35
CA ILE A 97 -0.17 -5.09 -5.34
C ILE A 97 -1.40 -5.71 -5.96
N ALA A 98 -2.02 -6.66 -5.26
CA ALA A 98 -3.28 -7.29 -5.64
C ALA A 98 -4.27 -7.15 -4.49
N ARG A 99 -5.53 -6.83 -4.81
CA ARG A 99 -6.59 -6.58 -3.81
C ARG A 99 -7.90 -7.21 -4.23
N THR A 100 -8.76 -7.46 -3.25
CA THR A 100 -10.11 -8.02 -3.43
C THR A 100 -11.21 -6.96 -3.67
N ASP A 101 -10.80 -5.72 -3.95
CA ASP A 101 -11.65 -4.62 -4.43
C ASP A 101 -11.29 -4.37 -5.90
N PRO A 102 -12.25 -4.42 -6.85
CA PRO A 102 -11.92 -4.23 -8.25
C PRO A 102 -11.70 -2.77 -8.65
N ASN A 103 -12.08 -1.79 -7.83
CA ASN A 103 -12.02 -0.38 -8.19
C ASN A 103 -10.58 0.17 -8.08
N GLU A 104 -10.18 1.06 -8.99
CA GLU A 104 -8.86 1.69 -8.95
C GLU A 104 -8.68 2.62 -7.74
N GLN A 105 -9.76 3.26 -7.29
CA GLN A 105 -9.76 4.15 -6.13
C GLN A 105 -10.52 3.47 -5.00
N GLU A 106 -9.81 2.57 -4.34
CA GLU A 106 -10.38 1.61 -3.40
C GLU A 106 -11.01 2.25 -2.16
N SER A 107 -11.58 1.38 -1.32
CA SER A 107 -12.08 1.58 0.05
C SER A 107 -10.99 1.99 1.08
N VAL A 108 -10.11 2.91 0.68
CA VAL A 108 -9.10 3.54 1.53
C VAL A 108 -9.76 4.53 2.48
N VAL A 109 -9.52 4.33 3.77
CA VAL A 109 -9.85 5.27 4.85
C VAL A 109 -8.56 5.87 5.38
N LEU A 110 -8.42 7.19 5.31
CA LEU A 110 -7.27 7.90 5.87
C LEU A 110 -7.41 8.03 7.40
N LEU A 111 -6.29 7.89 8.11
CA LEU A 111 -6.20 7.95 9.57
C LEU A 111 -5.20 9.03 10.00
N PRO A 112 -5.46 10.32 9.70
CA PRO A 112 -4.51 11.42 9.94
C PRO A 112 -4.10 11.56 11.42
N GLU A 113 -4.94 11.12 12.36
CA GLU A 113 -4.64 11.06 13.79
C GLU A 113 -3.46 10.13 14.12
N LEU A 114 -3.13 9.17 13.23
CA LEU A 114 -2.02 8.24 13.42
C LEU A 114 -0.72 8.72 12.75
N ASP A 115 -0.78 9.71 11.83
CA ASP A 115 0.40 10.16 11.09
C ASP A 115 1.53 10.65 12.00
N GLY A 116 1.21 11.24 13.16
CA GLY A 116 2.19 11.74 14.11
C GLY A 116 2.83 10.67 15.02
N LEU A 117 2.38 9.41 14.94
CA LEU A 117 2.90 8.33 15.78
C LEU A 117 4.17 7.70 15.21
N VAL A 118 4.43 7.91 13.92
CA VAL A 118 5.60 7.37 13.21
C VAL A 118 6.42 8.54 12.66
N ALA A 119 7.67 8.63 13.14
CA ALA A 119 8.64 9.66 12.76
C ALA A 119 9.15 9.52 11.32
#